data_AF-A0A819P955-F1
#
_entry.id   AF-A0A819P955-F1
#
_cell.length_a   1.000
_cell.length_b   1.000
_cell.length_c   1.000
_cell.angle_alpha   90.00
_cell.angle_beta   90.00
_cell.angle_gamma   90.00
#
_symmetry.space_group_name_H-M   'P 1'
#
loop_
_entity.id
_entity.type
_entity.pdbx_description
1 polymer ?
#
loop_
_entity_poly.entity_id
_entity_poly.type
_entity_poly.pdbx_seq_one_letter_code
_entity_poly.pdbx_strand_id
1 'polypeptide(L)'
;MDTPVFSNNEDDHPVIRVQMKNEEVWTAFNNVMLEYMATNEGRRMFPSIKALIDNLQPSMTYDIYMDLIERGRYAWTNNQWIKIYDTSSTTNVHNDGHVQQLQRYRHENSPNL
;
A
#
# COMPACT_ATOMS: atom_id res chain seq x y z
N MET A 1 31.28 34.05 16.21
CA MET A 1 31.16 32.70 15.62
C MET A 1 30.07 32.04 16.42
N ASP A 2 28.86 32.03 15.88
CA ASP A 2 27.69 31.50 16.58
C ASP A 2 27.57 30.02 16.24
N THR A 3 27.62 29.18 17.27
CA THR A 3 27.40 27.74 17.17
C THR A 3 25.94 27.48 16.81
N PRO A 4 25.62 26.61 15.83
CA PRO A 4 24.25 26.24 15.57
C PRO A 4 23.73 25.36 16.72
N VAL A 5 22.72 25.85 17.41
CA VAL A 5 21.99 25.07 18.42
C VAL A 5 21.03 24.15 17.68
N PHE A 6 21.34 22.85 17.65
CA PHE A 6 20.38 21.85 17.20
C PHE A 6 19.33 21.68 18.31
N SER A 7 18.12 22.16 18.05
CA SER A 7 16.96 21.92 18.90
C SER A 7 16.59 20.45 18.79
N ASN A 8 16.88 19.68 19.85
CA ASN A 8 16.42 18.30 20.03
C ASN A 8 14.94 18.30 20.44
N ASN A 9 14.03 18.69 19.54
CA ASN A 9 12.61 18.44 19.72
C ASN A 9 12.27 17.15 18.96
N GLU A 10 12.05 16.05 19.70
CA GLU A 10 11.61 14.75 19.16
C GLU A 10 10.23 14.80 18.46
N ASP A 11 9.54 15.94 18.49
CA ASP A 11 8.23 16.16 17.86
C ASP A 11 8.29 16.89 16.49
N ASP A 12 9.47 17.27 15.98
CA ASP A 12 9.62 17.95 14.68
C ASP A 12 9.96 16.96 13.55
N HIS A 13 9.27 15.82 13.53
CA HIS A 13 9.34 14.95 12.36
C HIS A 13 8.57 15.62 11.22
N PRO A 14 9.22 15.89 10.07
CA PRO A 14 8.53 16.51 8.95
C PRO A 14 7.39 15.60 8.51
N VAL A 15 6.23 16.22 8.28
CA VAL A 15 5.07 15.50 7.74
C VAL A 15 5.41 15.01 6.34
N ILE A 16 5.69 13.70 6.23
CA ILE A 16 5.91 13.01 4.96
C ILE A 16 4.62 13.13 4.15
N ARG A 17 4.72 13.62 2.92
CA ARG A 17 3.57 13.75 2.01
C ARG A 17 3.69 12.71 0.92
N VAL A 18 2.60 12.01 0.65
CA VAL A 18 2.53 10.99 -0.40
C VAL A 18 1.37 11.33 -1.32
N GLN A 19 1.63 11.36 -2.63
CA GLN A 19 0.61 11.63 -3.65
C GLN A 19 0.62 10.52 -4.70
N MET A 20 -0.56 9.98 -5.01
CA MET A 20 -0.71 9.00 -6.09
C MET A 20 -0.56 9.70 -7.44
N LYS A 21 0.28 9.14 -8.32
CA LYS A 21 0.33 9.58 -9.73
C LYS A 21 -0.74 8.86 -10.54
N ASN A 22 -1.27 9.55 -11.55
CA ASN A 22 -2.32 9.04 -12.45
C ASN A 22 -3.60 8.62 -11.69
N GLU A 23 -3.97 9.39 -10.66
CA GLU A 23 -5.16 9.13 -9.85
C GLU A 23 -6.44 9.10 -10.69
N GLU A 24 -6.50 9.86 -11.77
CA GLU A 24 -7.62 9.86 -12.72
C GLU A 24 -7.82 8.49 -13.39
N VAL A 25 -6.73 7.78 -13.68
CA VAL A 25 -6.80 6.42 -14.24
C VAL A 25 -7.31 5.47 -13.17
N TRP A 26 -6.79 5.55 -11.94
CA TRP A 26 -7.27 4.74 -10.82
C TRP A 26 -8.74 5.00 -10.49
N THR A 27 -9.18 6.25 -10.59
CA THR A 27 -10.58 6.65 -10.39
C THR A 27 -11.48 6.05 -11.46
N ALA A 28 -11.09 6.15 -12.73
CA ALA A 28 -11.80 5.50 -13.83
C ALA A 28 -11.84 3.97 -13.64
N PHE A 29 -10.73 3.37 -13.18
CA PHE A 29 -10.64 1.94 -12.93
C PHE A 29 -11.56 1.47 -11.80
N ASN A 30 -11.62 2.24 -10.71
CA ASN A 30 -12.48 1.98 -9.58
C ASN A 30 -13.97 1.98 -9.98
N ASN A 31 -14.36 2.86 -10.91
CA ASN A 31 -15.75 2.97 -11.37
C ASN A 31 -16.20 1.77 -12.23
N VAL A 32 -15.26 1.09 -12.90
CA VAL A 32 -15.56 -0.05 -13.79
C VAL A 32 -15.34 -1.40 -13.07
N MET A 33 -15.01 -1.39 -11.76
CA MET A 33 -14.73 -2.59 -10.95
C MET A 33 -13.65 -3.47 -11.58
N LEU A 34 -12.46 -2.90 -11.83
CA LEU A 34 -11.38 -3.69 -12.43
C LEU A 34 -10.90 -4.81 -11.50
N GLU A 35 -11.21 -6.03 -11.94
CA GLU A 35 -10.79 -7.29 -11.38
C GLU A 35 -9.29 -7.49 -11.65
N TYR A 36 -8.50 -7.58 -10.57
CA TYR A 36 -7.12 -8.03 -10.69
C TYR A 36 -7.12 -9.53 -11.01
N MET A 37 -6.71 -9.89 -12.23
CA MET A 37 -6.49 -11.30 -12.59
C MET A 37 -5.17 -11.78 -11.98
N ALA A 38 -5.24 -12.51 -10.87
CA ALA A 38 -4.11 -13.27 -10.35
C ALA A 38 -3.87 -14.52 -11.22
N THR A 39 -2.65 -14.72 -11.70
CA THR A 39 -2.24 -15.96 -12.38
C THR A 39 -1.06 -16.59 -11.66
N ASN A 40 -0.88 -17.91 -11.81
CA ASN A 40 0.21 -18.65 -11.17
C ASN A 40 1.62 -18.12 -11.54
N GLU A 41 1.77 -17.54 -12.73
CA GLU A 41 3.01 -16.92 -13.20
C GLU A 41 3.25 -15.51 -12.66
N GLY A 42 2.28 -14.96 -11.92
CA GLY A 42 2.24 -13.56 -11.52
C GLY A 42 1.88 -12.61 -12.67
N ARG A 43 1.28 -11.46 -12.34
CA ARG A 43 1.06 -10.35 -13.28
C ARG A 43 1.45 -9.05 -12.60
N ARG A 44 1.86 -8.08 -13.40
CA ARG A 44 2.05 -6.71 -12.91
C ARG A 44 0.68 -6.06 -12.75
N MET A 45 0.50 -5.25 -11.71
CA MET A 45 -0.70 -4.43 -11.57
C MET A 45 -0.83 -3.49 -12.76
N PHE A 46 -2.06 -3.37 -13.26
CA PHE A 46 -2.44 -2.37 -14.24
C PHE A 46 -3.68 -1.62 -13.71
N PRO A 47 -3.60 -0.29 -13.53
CA PRO A 47 -2.45 0.57 -13.80
C PRO A 47 -1.30 0.27 -12.83
N SER A 48 -0.07 0.68 -13.16
CA SER A 48 1.05 0.59 -12.22
C SER A 48 0.83 1.57 -11.06
N ILE A 49 1.04 1.13 -9.82
CA ILE A 49 1.06 2.03 -8.67
C ILE A 49 2.31 2.90 -8.75
N LYS A 50 2.12 4.22 -8.71
CA LYS A 50 3.19 5.22 -8.71
C LYS A 50 2.85 6.28 -7.68
N ALA A 51 3.81 6.63 -6.84
CA ALA A 51 3.65 7.66 -5.83
C ALA A 51 4.78 8.69 -5.94
N LEU A 52 4.46 9.95 -5.64
CA LEU A 52 5.43 10.99 -5.30
C LEU A 52 5.49 11.07 -3.78
N ILE A 53 6.70 11.10 -3.24
CA ILE A 53 6.93 11.22 -1.80
C ILE A 53 7.77 12.48 -1.57
N ASP A 54 7.23 13.41 -0.79
CA ASP A 54 7.84 14.70 -0.48
C ASP A 54 8.09 14.82 1.04
N ASN A 55 8.96 15.77 1.42
CA ASN A 55 9.34 16.07 2.80
C ASN A 55 10.09 14.94 3.55
N LEU A 56 10.80 14.06 2.83
CA LEU A 56 11.78 13.16 3.45
C LEU A 56 12.97 13.95 3.99
N GLN A 57 13.51 13.57 5.15
CA GLN A 57 14.74 14.15 5.68
C GLN A 57 15.94 13.61 4.89
N PRO A 58 16.73 14.45 4.20
CA PRO A 58 17.83 13.97 3.37
C PRO A 58 18.95 13.25 4.14
N SER A 59 19.01 13.42 5.47
CA SER A 59 19.99 12.79 6.35
C SER A 59 19.58 11.40 6.86
N MET A 60 18.37 10.94 6.52
CA MET A 60 17.82 9.66 6.95
C MET A 60 17.75 8.65 5.80
N THR A 61 17.70 7.36 6.16
CA THR A 61 17.47 6.26 5.22
C THR A 61 16.05 5.72 5.37
N TYR A 62 15.37 5.49 4.26
CA TYR A 62 13.95 5.08 4.26
C TYR A 62 13.73 3.76 3.52
N ASP A 63 13.00 2.85 4.16
CA ASP A 63 12.41 1.70 3.50
C ASP A 63 10.98 2.00 3.03
N ILE A 64 10.63 1.52 1.83
CA ILE A 64 9.27 1.53 1.30
C ILE A 64 8.78 0.11 1.14
N TYR A 65 7.65 -0.16 1.77
CA TYR A 65 6.89 -1.40 1.63
C TYR A 65 5.48 -1.10 1.15
N MET A 66 4.91 -2.04 0.39
CA MET A 66 3.54 -1.99 -0.08
C MET A 66 2.87 -3.33 0.22
N ASP A 67 1.79 -3.29 0.99
CA ASP A 67 0.99 -4.46 1.34
C ASP A 67 -0.34 -4.44 0.57
N LEU A 68 -0.73 -5.59 0.02
CA LEU A 68 -2.08 -5.79 -0.51
C LEU A 68 -2.93 -6.45 0.56
N ILE A 69 -3.90 -5.71 1.08
CA ILE A 69 -4.79 -6.18 2.14
C ILE A 69 -6.11 -6.62 1.51
N GLU A 70 -6.49 -7.88 1.72
CA GLU A 70 -7.79 -8.38 1.30
C GLU A 70 -8.90 -7.64 2.07
N ARG A 71 -9.88 -7.07 1.35
CA ARG A 71 -11.04 -6.36 1.93
C ARG A 71 -12.24 -7.26 2.22
N GLY A 72 -12.12 -8.54 1.96
CA GLY A 72 -13.20 -9.51 2.05
C GLY A 72 -13.30 -10.37 0.82
N ARG A 73 -14.13 -11.41 0.95
CA ARG A 73 -14.40 -12.34 -0.13
C ARG A 73 -15.69 -11.98 -0.83
N TYR A 74 -15.66 -11.98 -2.16
CA TYR A 74 -16.81 -11.65 -3.00
C TYR A 74 -17.10 -12.81 -3.97
N ALA A 75 -18.37 -13.00 -4.30
CA ALA A 75 -18.81 -13.91 -5.36
C ALA A 75 -19.45 -13.09 -6.48
N TRP A 76 -19.14 -13.43 -7.73
CA TRP A 76 -19.82 -12.87 -8.90
C TRP A 76 -21.03 -13.74 -9.25
N THR A 77 -22.24 -13.22 -9.10
CA THR A 77 -23.48 -13.91 -9.47
C THR A 77 -24.52 -12.91 -9.97
N ASN A 78 -25.36 -13.32 -10.93
CA ASN A 78 -26.38 -12.46 -11.55
C ASN A 78 -25.83 -11.11 -12.02
N ASN A 79 -24.62 -11.12 -12.60
CA ASN A 79 -23.96 -9.93 -13.11
C ASN A 79 -23.66 -8.86 -12.04
N GLN A 80 -23.50 -9.29 -10.77
CA GLN A 80 -23.21 -8.44 -9.62
C GLN A 80 -22.20 -9.10 -8.67
N TRP A 81 -21.38 -8.27 -8.03
CA TRP A 81 -20.52 -8.70 -6.91
C TRP A 81 -21.35 -8.75 -5.63
N ILE A 82 -21.41 -9.93 -5.00
CA ILE A 82 -22.01 -10.13 -3.69
C ILE A 82 -20.89 -10.33 -2.67
N LYS A 83 -20.86 -9.49 -1.63
CA LYS A 83 -19.93 -9.65 -0.50
C LYS A 83 -20.34 -10.90 0.29
N ILE A 84 -19.40 -11.84 0.47
CA ILE A 84 -19.57 -13.06 1.27
C ILE A 84 -19.20 -12.77 2.74
N TYR A 85 -18.01 -12.21 2.98
CA TYR A 85 -17.58 -11.74 4.30
C TYR A 85 -16.56 -10.61 4.19
N ASP A 86 -16.41 -9.83 5.26
CA ASP A 86 -15.40 -8.77 5.38
C ASP A 86 -14.20 -9.26 6.19
N THR A 87 -12.99 -9.08 5.64
CA THR A 87 -11.76 -9.44 6.35
C THR A 87 -11.54 -8.56 7.59
N SER A 88 -12.12 -7.35 7.66
CA SER A 88 -12.04 -6.51 8.86
C SER A 88 -12.88 -7.04 10.04
N SER A 89 -13.87 -7.90 9.76
CA SER A 89 -14.75 -8.51 10.77
C SER A 89 -14.23 -9.84 11.31
N THR A 90 -13.16 -10.38 10.72
CA THR A 90 -12.47 -11.58 11.20
C THR A 90 -11.08 -11.15 11.68
N THR A 91 -10.99 -10.71 12.92
CA THR A 91 -9.72 -10.58 13.63
C THR A 91 -8.95 -11.89 13.47
N ASN A 92 -7.66 -11.79 13.13
CA ASN A 92 -6.73 -12.90 12.92
C ASN A 92 -6.68 -13.89 14.09
N VAL A 93 -7.62 -14.84 14.13
CA VAL A 93 -7.54 -16.06 14.93
C VAL A 93 -8.18 -17.19 14.13
N HIS A 94 -7.47 -17.67 13.11
CA HIS A 94 -7.60 -19.07 12.72
C HIS A 94 -6.45 -19.83 13.39
N ASN A 95 -6.79 -20.83 14.21
CA ASN A 95 -5.86 -21.74 14.87
C ASN A 95 -5.28 -22.80 13.90
N ASP A 96 -5.23 -22.49 12.60
CA ASP A 96 -4.59 -23.31 11.59
C ASP A 96 -3.54 -22.43 10.94
N GLY A 97 -2.26 -22.79 11.10
CA GLY A 97 -1.07 -21.94 10.89
C GLY A 97 -0.83 -21.43 9.47
N HIS A 98 -1.84 -21.42 8.61
CA HIS A 98 -1.84 -20.80 7.29
C HIS A 98 -2.22 -19.32 7.40
N VAL A 99 -1.28 -18.50 7.87
CA VAL A 99 -1.28 -17.09 7.50
C VAL A 99 -0.92 -17.05 6.02
N GLN A 100 -1.88 -16.75 5.12
CA GLN A 100 -1.49 -16.36 3.77
C GLN A 100 -0.58 -15.15 3.92
N GLN A 101 0.68 -15.33 3.58
CA GLN A 101 1.66 -14.26 3.58
C GLN A 101 1.09 -13.13 2.73
N LEU A 102 0.69 -12.02 3.36
CA LEU A 102 0.41 -10.78 2.65
C LEU A 102 1.61 -10.55 1.74
N GLN A 103 1.38 -10.39 0.43
CA GLN A 103 2.46 -10.15 -0.52
C GLN A 103 2.99 -8.74 -0.29
N ARG A 104 3.84 -8.60 0.72
CA ARG A 104 4.58 -7.38 1.02
C ARG A 104 5.62 -7.18 -0.07
N TYR A 105 5.44 -6.16 -0.88
CA TYR A 105 6.43 -5.74 -1.86
C TYR A 105 7.34 -4.68 -1.22
N ARG A 106 8.65 -4.95 -1.16
CA ARG A 106 9.66 -3.93 -0.82
C ARG A 106 10.11 -3.25 -2.10
N HIS A 107 10.12 -1.92 -2.12
CA HIS A 107 10.60 -1.16 -3.27
C HIS A 107 12.09 -1.45 -3.52
N GLU A 108 12.48 -1.59 -4.78
CA GLU A 108 13.84 -2.02 -5.18
C GLU A 108 14.94 -1.06 -4.70
N ASN A 109 14.63 0.23 -4.60
CA ASN A 109 15.59 1.25 -4.16
C ASN A 109 15.74 1.35 -2.64
N SER A 110 14.97 0.63 -1.84
CA SER A 110 15.07 0.71 -0.37
C SER A 110 16.33 0.00 0.16
N PRO A 111 17.05 0.57 1.16
CA PRO A 111 16.68 1.72 2.00
C PRO A 111 17.17 3.11 1.50
N ASN A 112 17.46 3.27 0.20
CA ASN A 112 18.26 4.38 -0.35
C ASN A 112 17.44 5.48 -1.06
N LEU A 113 16.25 5.82 -0.54
CA LEU A 113 15.44 6.93 -1.07
C LEU A 113 15.75 8.26 -0.39
#